data_AF-A0A2G5SZ35-F1
#
_entry.id   AF-A0A2G5SZ35-F1
#
_cell.length_a   1.000
_cell.length_b   1.000
_cell.length_c   1.000
_cell.angle_alpha   90.00
_cell.angle_beta   90.00
_cell.angle_gamma   90.00
#
_symmetry.space_group_name_H-M   'P 1'
#
loop_
_entity.id
_entity.type
_entity.pdbx_description
1 polymer ?
#
loop_
_entity_poly.entity_id
_entity_poly.type
_entity_poly.pdbx_seq_one_letter_code
_entity_poly.pdbx_strand_id
1 'polypeptide(L)'
;MTTKLWMISKTMSTENSFDRLTGEPIEPEMEDPEVVAARQEQEKRRKDKHRRMEADRERMRQQIRNKYNLKKKDEAREQEIAGRIAGNRKTPEQVALETLHAEEDEINNIINVQERLKTPNLILIRSGLMTAINDTYEKAKNTVASACTTVKNVVSLWKT
;
A
#
# COMPACT_ATOMS: atom_id res chain seq x y z
N MET A 1 16.31 -8.34 -1.46
CA MET A 1 15.51 -9.58 -1.60
C MET A 1 15.62 -10.52 -0.40
N THR A 2 16.73 -10.51 0.34
CA THR A 2 16.99 -11.45 1.44
C THR A 2 16.16 -11.21 2.72
N THR A 3 15.77 -9.96 2.99
CA THR A 3 15.00 -9.60 4.20
C THR A 3 13.51 -9.94 4.09
N LYS A 4 12.92 -9.81 2.89
CA LYS A 4 11.52 -10.18 2.61
C LYS A 4 11.32 -11.70 2.74
N LEU A 5 12.29 -12.50 2.26
CA LEU A 5 12.29 -13.96 2.48
C LEU A 5 12.45 -14.32 3.97
N TRP A 6 13.29 -13.61 4.73
CA TRP A 6 13.47 -13.88 6.17
C TRP A 6 12.22 -13.58 6.99
N MET A 7 11.50 -12.50 6.66
CA MET A 7 10.23 -12.16 7.30
C MET A 7 9.11 -13.14 6.93
N ILE A 8 8.98 -13.51 5.66
CA ILE A 8 8.01 -14.53 5.20
C ILE A 8 8.30 -15.88 5.87
N SER A 9 9.57 -16.28 5.98
CA SER A 9 9.95 -17.51 6.68
C SER A 9 9.62 -17.48 8.18
N LYS A 10 9.63 -16.30 8.80
CA LYS A 10 9.34 -16.11 10.23
C LYS A 10 7.85 -16.12 10.51
N THR A 11 7.02 -15.54 9.64
CA THR A 11 5.55 -15.57 9.75
C THR A 11 5.00 -16.97 9.47
N MET A 12 5.57 -17.70 8.51
CA MET A 12 5.19 -19.11 8.24
C MET A 12 5.54 -20.07 9.39
N SER A 13 6.47 -19.70 10.27
CA SER A 13 6.85 -20.52 11.44
C SER A 13 5.95 -20.29 12.66
N THR A 14 5.22 -19.16 12.71
CA THR A 14 4.36 -18.80 13.84
C THR A 14 2.92 -19.28 13.71
N GLU A 15 2.46 -19.60 12.50
CA GLU A 15 1.06 -19.98 12.26
C GLU A 15 0.81 -21.49 12.31
N ASN A 16 1.84 -22.32 12.19
CA ASN A 16 1.69 -23.77 12.24
C ASN A 16 2.66 -24.35 13.27
N SER A 17 2.17 -24.54 14.50
CA SER A 17 2.67 -25.58 15.41
C SER A 17 2.25 -26.94 14.83
N PHE A 18 2.84 -27.28 13.68
CA PHE A 18 2.58 -28.48 12.91
C PHE A 18 3.81 -29.36 13.01
N ASP A 19 3.67 -30.51 13.68
CA ASP A 19 4.75 -31.48 13.77
C ASP A 19 5.06 -32.03 12.38
N ARG A 20 6.28 -31.76 11.90
CA ARG A 20 6.71 -32.10 10.52
C ARG A 20 6.83 -33.61 10.27
N LEU A 21 6.71 -34.42 11.31
CA LEU A 21 6.86 -35.88 11.25
C LEU A 21 5.52 -36.64 11.21
N THR A 22 4.47 -36.14 11.86
CA THR A 22 3.20 -36.88 12.04
C THR A 22 2.00 -36.22 11.37
N GLY A 23 2.06 -34.93 11.02
CA GLY A 23 1.01 -34.26 10.27
C GLY A 23 -0.36 -34.16 10.96
N GLU A 24 -0.44 -34.53 12.23
CA GLU A 24 -1.62 -34.34 13.07
C GLU A 24 -1.56 -32.99 13.80
N PRO A 25 -2.70 -32.33 14.06
CA PRO A 25 -2.75 -31.18 14.95
C PRO A 25 -2.24 -31.59 16.32
N ILE A 26 -1.22 -30.92 16.84
CA ILE A 26 -0.72 -31.15 18.19
C ILE A 26 -1.86 -30.78 19.14
N GLU A 27 -2.54 -31.79 19.70
CA GLU A 27 -3.48 -31.60 20.80
C GLU A 27 -2.74 -30.85 21.93
N PRO A 28 -3.39 -29.94 22.67
CA PRO A 28 -2.79 -29.30 23.83
C PRO A 28 -2.56 -30.36 24.90
N GLU A 29 -1.42 -31.05 24.78
CA GLU A 29 -0.90 -31.99 25.74
C GLU A 29 -0.94 -31.30 27.09
N MET A 30 -1.69 -31.87 28.03
CA MET A 30 -1.70 -31.46 29.43
C MET A 30 -0.30 -31.71 30.00
N GLU A 31 0.66 -30.84 29.66
CA GLU A 31 2.03 -30.91 30.17
C GLU A 31 1.97 -30.77 31.70
N ASP A 32 2.57 -31.74 32.40
CA ASP A 32 2.71 -31.71 33.84
C ASP A 32 3.24 -30.34 34.31
N PRO A 33 2.63 -29.72 35.33
CA PRO A 33 2.94 -28.34 35.74
C PRO A 33 4.42 -28.15 36.13
N GLU A 34 5.11 -29.23 36.49
CA GLU A 34 6.52 -29.24 36.86
C GLU A 34 7.46 -29.08 35.65
N VAL A 35 7.13 -29.67 34.49
CA VAL A 35 7.92 -29.54 33.25
C VAL A 35 7.78 -28.14 32.66
N VAL A 36 6.56 -27.59 32.73
CA VAL A 36 6.28 -26.21 32.32
C VAL A 36 7.04 -25.22 33.23
N ALA A 37 7.07 -25.47 34.54
CA ALA A 37 7.82 -24.63 35.49
C ALA A 37 9.33 -24.65 35.21
N ALA A 38 9.91 -25.82 34.92
CA ALA A 38 11.33 -25.94 34.58
C ALA A 38 11.69 -25.19 33.29
N ARG A 39 10.83 -25.27 32.25
CA ARG A 39 11.01 -24.53 30.99
C ARG A 39 10.94 -23.01 31.22
N GLN A 40 9.98 -22.55 32.02
CA GLN A 40 9.85 -21.14 32.38
C GLN A 40 11.02 -20.62 33.22
N GLU A 41 11.56 -21.43 34.13
CA GLU A 41 12.72 -21.04 34.94
C GLU A 41 13.98 -20.85 34.08
N GLN A 42 14.22 -21.76 33.13
CA GLN A 42 15.36 -21.64 32.22
C GLN A 42 15.24 -20.37 31.35
N GLU A 43 14.03 -20.05 30.90
CA GLU A 43 13.78 -18.82 30.15
C GLU A 43 13.97 -17.56 31.01
N LYS A 44 13.50 -17.57 32.27
CA LYS A 44 13.74 -16.50 33.24
C LYS A 44 15.23 -16.29 33.48
N ARG A 45 16.02 -17.36 33.65
CA ARG A 45 17.49 -17.26 33.84
C ARG A 45 18.19 -16.64 32.63
N ARG A 46 17.73 -16.94 31.41
CA ARG A 46 18.24 -16.27 30.20
C ARG A 46 17.87 -14.79 30.17
N LYS A 47 16.60 -14.44 30.43
CA LYS A 47 16.11 -13.06 30.45
C LYS A 47 16.79 -12.24 31.55
N ASP A 48 17.01 -12.82 32.72
CA ASP A 48 17.65 -12.17 33.87
C ASP A 48 19.13 -11.92 33.61
N LYS A 49 19.84 -12.89 33.02
CA LYS A 49 21.23 -12.67 32.56
C LYS A 49 21.29 -11.52 31.56
N HIS A 50 20.35 -11.48 30.61
CA HIS A 50 20.26 -10.39 29.62
C HIS A 50 19.98 -9.04 30.28
N ARG A 51 19.00 -8.98 31.19
CA ARG A 51 18.64 -7.77 31.96
C ARG A 51 19.83 -7.24 32.75
N ARG A 52 20.58 -8.13 33.41
CA ARG A 52 21.77 -7.76 34.19
C ARG A 52 22.89 -7.21 33.31
N MET A 53 23.15 -7.82 32.16
CA MET A 53 24.16 -7.33 31.22
C MET A 53 23.78 -5.97 30.61
N GLU A 54 22.51 -5.75 30.30
CA GLU A 54 22.08 -4.45 29.76
C GLU A 54 22.09 -3.34 30.82
N ALA A 55 21.80 -3.67 32.08
CA ALA A 55 21.94 -2.73 33.19
C ALA A 55 23.40 -2.27 33.39
N ASP A 56 24.36 -3.19 33.30
CA ASP A 56 25.79 -2.85 33.40
C ASP A 56 26.28 -2.03 32.20
N ARG A 57 25.80 -2.37 31.00
CA ARG A 57 26.03 -1.55 29.79
C ARG A 57 25.48 -0.14 29.95
N GLU A 58 24.25 0.02 30.42
CA GLU A 58 23.66 1.34 30.61
C GLU A 58 24.39 2.12 31.72
N ARG A 59 24.84 1.45 32.79
CA ARG A 59 25.71 2.06 33.80
C ARG A 59 26.98 2.63 33.16
N MET A 60 27.65 1.88 32.30
CA MET A 60 28.82 2.37 31.56
C MET A 60 28.45 3.55 30.64
N ARG A 61 27.32 3.48 29.92
CA ARG A 61 26.83 4.60 29.10
C ARG A 61 26.62 5.86 29.94
N GLN A 62 26.04 5.75 31.13
CA GLN A 62 25.85 6.87 32.06
C GLN A 62 27.18 7.41 32.57
N GLN A 63 28.15 6.55 32.90
CA GLN A 63 29.50 7.00 33.28
C GLN A 63 30.17 7.82 32.18
N ILE A 64 30.09 7.37 30.92
CA ILE A 64 30.59 8.13 29.77
C ILE A 64 29.83 9.45 29.59
N ARG A 65 28.50 9.41 29.74
CA ARG A 65 27.65 10.61 29.67
C ARG A 65 28.08 11.66 30.70
N ASN A 66 28.30 11.24 31.94
CA ASN A 66 28.73 12.11 33.03
C ASN A 66 30.17 12.60 32.83
N LYS A 67 31.08 11.74 32.37
CA LYS A 67 32.50 12.06 32.15
C LYS A 67 32.72 13.22 31.18
N TYR A 68 31.85 13.34 30.17
CA TYR A 68 31.93 14.40 29.15
C TYR A 68 30.75 15.38 29.23
N ASN A 69 30.00 15.39 30.34
CA ASN A 69 28.84 16.26 30.57
C ASN A 69 27.83 16.25 29.42
N LEU A 70 27.66 15.11 28.76
CA LEU A 70 26.77 14.98 27.61
C LEU A 70 25.32 14.93 28.10
N LYS A 71 24.45 15.77 27.54
CA LYS A 71 23.03 15.71 27.88
C LYS A 71 22.40 14.50 27.20
N LYS A 72 21.60 13.72 27.95
CA LYS A 72 20.74 12.70 27.34
C LYS A 72 19.75 13.45 26.45
N LYS A 73 19.67 13.08 25.18
CA LYS A 73 18.66 13.63 24.28
C LYS A 73 17.34 12.94 24.64
N ASP A 74 16.41 13.70 25.22
CA ASP A 74 15.05 13.23 25.44
C ASP A 74 14.36 13.00 24.10
N GLU A 75 13.55 11.95 24.02
CA GLU A 75 12.89 11.45 22.80
C GLU A 75 11.81 12.44 22.31
N ALA A 76 12.23 13.56 21.71
CA ALA A 76 11.32 14.52 21.03
C ALA A 76 12.03 15.44 20.02
N ARG A 77 13.10 14.97 19.37
CA ARG A 77 13.67 15.69 18.21
C ARG A 77 14.06 14.72 17.11
N GLU A 78 13.12 14.49 16.21
CA GLU A 78 13.34 14.11 14.80
C GLU A 78 14.13 15.21 14.09
N GLN A 79 15.34 15.50 14.57
CA GLN A 79 16.29 16.24 13.77
C GLN A 79 16.91 15.23 12.81
N GLU A 80 16.48 15.34 11.56
CA GLU A 80 17.10 14.78 10.38
C GLU A 80 18.61 15.06 10.42
N ILE A 81 19.38 14.11 10.94
CA ILE A 81 20.84 14.20 10.91
C ILE A 81 21.22 13.91 9.47
N ALA A 82 21.45 14.98 8.71
CA ALA A 82 21.95 14.92 7.35
C ALA A 82 23.20 14.01 7.30
N GLY A 83 23.11 12.94 6.49
CA GLY A 83 24.16 11.93 6.33
C GLY A 83 23.84 10.52 6.83
N ARG A 84 22.70 10.28 7.50
CA ARG A 84 22.22 8.90 7.73
C ARG A 84 21.56 8.34 6.47
N ILE A 85 22.19 7.35 5.84
CA ILE A 85 21.56 6.56 4.74
C ILE A 85 20.38 5.72 5.26
N ALA A 86 20.31 5.46 6.57
CA ALA A 86 19.14 4.86 7.22
C ALA A 86 18.27 5.96 7.84
N GLY A 87 17.53 6.67 6.97
CA GLY A 87 16.45 7.58 7.36
C GLY A 87 15.37 6.86 8.16
N ASN A 88 14.75 7.62 9.07
CA ASN A 88 13.43 7.42 9.68
C ASN A 88 13.00 5.95 9.85
N ARG A 89 13.48 5.30 10.92
CA ARG A 89 12.84 4.05 11.37
C ARG A 89 11.48 4.40 11.94
N LYS A 90 10.45 4.24 11.11
CA LYS A 90 9.04 4.32 11.52
C LYS A 90 8.80 3.32 12.66
N THR A 91 8.07 3.73 13.68
CA THR A 91 7.67 2.83 14.77
C THR A 91 6.81 1.70 14.18
N PRO A 92 6.72 0.52 14.83
CA PRO A 92 5.89 -0.59 14.32
C PRO A 92 4.44 -0.19 14.01
N GLU A 93 3.91 0.74 14.80
CA GLU A 93 2.57 1.33 14.62
C GLU A 93 2.50 2.26 13.39
N GLN A 94 3.53 3.07 13.14
CA GLN A 94 3.60 3.90 11.93
C GLN A 94 3.83 3.08 10.66
N VAL A 95 4.54 1.95 10.75
CA VAL A 95 4.67 1.00 9.64
C VAL A 95 3.33 0.36 9.34
N ALA A 96 2.58 -0.04 10.38
CA ALA A 96 1.23 -0.57 10.23
C ALA A 96 0.29 0.46 9.59
N LEU A 97 0.34 1.72 10.03
CA LEU A 97 -0.47 2.79 9.47
C LEU A 97 -0.11 3.10 7.99
N GLU A 98 1.17 3.07 7.64
CA GLU A 98 1.60 3.25 6.24
C GLU A 98 1.21 2.08 5.35
N THR A 99 1.27 0.84 5.85
CA THR A 99 0.77 -0.32 5.09
C THR A 99 -0.73 -0.23 4.86
N LEU A 100 -1.51 0.22 5.84
CA LEU A 100 -2.94 0.45 5.66
C LEU A 100 -3.21 1.56 4.64
N HIS A 101 -2.48 2.68 4.70
CA HIS A 101 -2.61 3.75 3.71
C HIS A 101 -2.20 3.31 2.30
N ALA A 102 -1.13 2.51 2.17
CA ALA A 102 -0.69 1.98 0.89
C ALA A 102 -1.71 1.00 0.29
N GLU A 103 -2.33 0.16 1.13
CA GLU A 103 -3.43 -0.72 0.74
C GLU A 103 -4.68 0.08 0.32
N GLU A 104 -5.02 1.16 1.03
CA GLU A 104 -6.10 2.07 0.66
C GLU A 104 -5.85 2.75 -0.70
N ASP A 105 -4.63 3.23 -0.96
CA ASP A 105 -4.26 3.84 -2.24
C ASP A 105 -4.29 2.82 -3.39
N GLU A 106 -3.88 1.58 -3.14
CA GLU A 106 -3.93 0.50 -4.13
C GLU A 106 -5.38 0.10 -4.44
N ILE A 107 -6.24 0.03 -3.42
CA ILE A 107 -7.69 -0.16 -3.57
C ILE A 107 -8.32 0.99 -4.38
N ASN A 108 -7.98 2.24 -4.05
CA ASN A 108 -8.48 3.42 -4.77
C ASN A 108 -8.03 3.44 -6.23
N ASN A 109 -6.78 3.04 -6.50
CA ASN A 109 -6.26 2.92 -7.87
C ASN A 109 -6.98 1.81 -8.65
N ILE A 110 -7.24 0.65 -8.03
CA ILE A 110 -8.01 -0.43 -8.65
C ILE A 110 -9.44 0.03 -8.96
N ILE A 111 -10.10 0.74 -8.04
CA ILE A 111 -11.44 1.31 -8.25
C ILE A 111 -11.44 2.28 -9.43
N ASN A 112 -10.48 3.20 -9.49
CA ASN A 112 -10.35 4.17 -10.59
C ASN A 112 -10.08 3.50 -11.94
N VAL A 113 -9.21 2.49 -11.99
CA VAL A 113 -9.00 1.68 -13.21
C VAL A 113 -10.28 0.96 -13.61
N GLN A 114 -10.99 0.37 -12.65
CA GLN A 114 -12.25 -0.31 -12.91
C GLN A 114 -13.33 0.66 -13.39
N GLU A 115 -13.37 1.89 -12.89
CA GLU A 115 -14.27 2.95 -13.39
C GLU A 115 -13.94 3.37 -14.82
N ARG A 116 -12.66 3.49 -15.18
CA ARG A 116 -12.22 3.76 -16.56
C ARG A 116 -12.54 2.62 -17.52
N LEU A 117 -12.47 1.38 -17.05
CA LEU A 117 -12.85 0.19 -17.82
C LEU A 117 -14.38 0.00 -17.89
N LYS A 118 -15.12 0.47 -16.88
CA LYS A 118 -16.59 0.48 -16.84
C LYS A 118 -17.22 1.51 -17.78
N THR A 119 -16.51 2.55 -18.21
CA THR A 119 -16.97 3.35 -19.35
C THR A 119 -16.73 2.55 -20.63
N PRO A 120 -17.78 2.01 -21.29
CA PRO A 120 -17.56 1.21 -22.48
C PRO A 120 -17.08 2.14 -23.59
N ASN A 121 -15.83 1.95 -24.03
CA ASN A 121 -15.25 2.56 -25.24
C ASN A 121 -16.19 2.43 -26.46
N LEU A 122 -17.13 1.49 -26.47
CA LEU A 122 -18.14 1.35 -27.51
C LEU A 122 -19.21 2.47 -27.50
N ILE A 123 -19.59 3.04 -26.34
CA ILE A 123 -20.57 4.16 -26.28
C ILE A 123 -19.95 5.47 -26.78
N LEU A 124 -18.70 5.74 -26.41
CA LEU A 124 -17.99 6.95 -26.87
C LEU A 124 -17.67 6.89 -28.38
N ILE A 125 -17.20 5.73 -28.86
CA ILE A 125 -16.94 5.55 -30.31
C ILE A 125 -18.24 5.58 -31.11
N ARG A 126 -19.32 4.95 -30.62
CA ARG A 126 -20.63 4.96 -31.29
C ARG A 126 -21.28 6.35 -31.30
N SER A 127 -21.19 7.11 -30.20
CA SER A 127 -21.73 8.48 -30.14
C SER A 127 -20.91 9.46 -30.99
N GLY A 128 -19.58 9.33 -31.00
CA GLY A 128 -18.70 10.12 -31.87
C GLY A 128 -18.96 9.86 -33.36
N LEU A 129 -19.03 8.59 -33.78
CA LEU A 129 -19.38 8.23 -35.16
C LEU A 129 -20.78 8.71 -35.54
N MET A 130 -21.78 8.54 -34.67
CA MET A 130 -23.13 9.02 -34.97
C MET A 130 -23.22 10.54 -35.11
N THR A 131 -22.48 11.29 -34.29
CA THR A 131 -22.46 12.77 -34.38
C THR A 131 -21.80 13.22 -35.69
N ALA A 132 -20.67 12.63 -36.05
CA ALA A 132 -19.98 12.96 -37.31
C ALA A 132 -20.83 12.62 -38.54
N ILE A 133 -21.51 11.48 -38.54
CA ILE A 133 -22.44 11.09 -39.61
C ILE A 133 -23.61 12.08 -39.68
N ASN A 134 -24.20 12.45 -38.55
CA ASN A 134 -25.31 13.41 -38.50
C ASN A 134 -24.90 14.80 -39.03
N ASP A 135 -23.72 15.29 -38.68
CA ASP A 135 -23.22 16.59 -39.14
C ASP A 135 -23.00 16.62 -40.66
N THR A 136 -22.47 15.53 -41.23
CA THR A 136 -22.30 15.43 -42.69
C THR A 136 -23.65 15.37 -43.41
N TYR A 137 -24.63 14.67 -42.83
CA TYR A 137 -25.99 14.59 -43.36
C TYR A 137 -26.69 15.96 -43.34
N GLU A 138 -26.61 16.71 -42.25
CA GLU A 138 -27.22 18.05 -42.17
C GLU A 138 -26.53 19.07 -43.08
N LYS A 139 -25.20 19.01 -43.23
CA LYS A 139 -24.48 19.86 -44.20
C LYS A 139 -24.92 19.56 -45.64
N ALA A 140 -25.04 18.28 -46.00
CA ALA A 140 -25.51 17.87 -47.31
C ALA A 140 -26.95 18.33 -47.58
N LYS A 141 -27.87 18.13 -46.61
CA LYS A 141 -29.24 18.63 -46.71
C LYS A 141 -29.31 20.13 -46.94
N ASN A 142 -28.59 20.92 -46.17
CA ASN A 142 -28.61 22.37 -46.28
C ASN A 142 -28.06 22.84 -47.63
N THR A 143 -27.04 22.16 -48.15
CA THR A 143 -26.47 22.46 -49.47
C THR A 143 -27.49 22.17 -50.57
N VAL A 144 -28.16 21.01 -50.52
CA VAL A 144 -29.21 20.66 -51.49
C VAL A 144 -30.42 21.58 -51.38
N ALA A 145 -30.84 21.93 -50.16
CA ALA A 145 -31.93 22.87 -49.93
C ALA A 145 -31.59 24.26 -50.51
N SER A 146 -30.39 24.76 -50.25
CA SER A 146 -29.89 26.02 -50.81
C SER A 146 -29.84 25.99 -52.34
N ALA A 147 -29.30 24.92 -52.93
CA ALA A 147 -29.26 24.78 -54.38
C ALA A 147 -30.68 24.73 -54.98
N CYS A 148 -31.60 24.00 -54.34
CA CYS A 148 -32.99 23.92 -54.76
C CYS A 148 -33.69 25.28 -54.69
N THR A 149 -33.44 26.08 -53.64
CA THR A 149 -33.97 27.45 -53.56
C THR A 149 -33.39 28.36 -54.63
N THR A 150 -32.09 28.28 -54.91
CA THR A 150 -31.46 29.08 -55.96
C THR A 150 -32.05 28.72 -57.33
N VAL A 151 -32.19 27.43 -57.64
CA VAL A 151 -32.81 26.98 -58.89
C VAL A 151 -34.28 27.43 -58.98
N LYS A 152 -35.06 27.32 -57.90
CA LYS A 152 -36.45 27.82 -57.87
C LYS A 152 -36.51 29.33 -58.15
N ASN A 153 -35.63 30.11 -57.55
CA ASN A 153 -35.57 31.56 -57.74
C ASN A 153 -35.17 31.90 -59.19
N VAL A 154 -34.15 31.24 -59.74
CA VAL A 154 -33.74 31.42 -61.16
C VAL A 154 -34.87 31.03 -62.11
N VAL A 155 -35.53 29.89 -61.91
CA VAL A 155 -36.66 29.47 -62.76
C VAL A 155 -37.84 30.45 -62.67
N SER A 156 -38.09 31.04 -61.49
CA SER A 156 -39.15 32.05 -61.33
C SER A 156 -38.87 33.35 -62.10
N LEU A 157 -37.60 33.78 -62.19
CA LEU A 157 -37.17 34.95 -62.97
C LEU A 157 -37.35 34.77 -64.49
N TRP A 158 -37.38 33.53 -64.98
CA TRP A 158 -37.55 33.24 -66.42
C TRP A 158 -39.02 33.03 -66.81
N LYS A 159 -39.95 33.00 -65.84
CA LYS A 159 -41.39 32.84 -66.08
C LYS A 159 -42.19 34.16 -66.04
N THR A 160 -41.52 35.27 -65.73
CA THR A 160 -42.02 36.65 -65.87
C THR A 160 -41.64 37.21 -67.22
#